data_AF-A0A3E3EJ01-F1
#
_entry.id   AF-A0A3E3EJ01-F1
#
_cell.length_a   1.000
_cell.length_b   1.000
_cell.length_c   1.000
_cell.angle_alpha   90.00
_cell.angle_beta   90.00
_cell.angle_gamma   90.00
#
_symmetry.space_group_name_H-M   'P 1'
#
loop_
_entity.id
_entity.type
_entity.pdbx_description
1 polymer ?
#
loop_
_entity_poly.entity_id
_entity_poly.type
_entity_poly.pdbx_seq_one_letter_code
_entity_poly.pdbx_strand_id
1 'polypeptide(L)'
;MNGYQLRIDVEGCADPIWRRIKIPAIISFEDLHQLIQTLFGFEDYHLYEFRIKELGIWIPGGETDIENQINDDVEIVDNLERIADYLKKEMVIYYHYDFGDDWQLLITVEQELEGVEHYPVVVEFCGNNLIEDCGGIERYQEIILSRDDLDINFDLEDINSCLSLLGVDEILNNSPLKNEFIEILEQLKELVKKREFTDNQVIKLVSNQTTYWVILKTLEGYVIELFETYNDLLEGFYNLANEGINNAFCNCWTILLSEQELDFDVALDEDNYLAAFRNEAGYIPCLLEVEEARVILELLKEFANGIKEDQNRSESDEIIEIYVEDGKFKESAIFVHEPQIDLNRYDFGYLGEHELETKRENTERLCVDVVCLPMTNTDKTNELNVYAVIAGESDYLIKEVDFPSLQIIGEALIDGLLEYANRYGKPQRIVVNNLNVLFLVLNFISQYDIDYFEDEITLEIEGAIMDAFGLETADEAFNDPFIQELLEQLDGKSEEEIEEKINEILANMELLN
;
A
#
# COMPACT_ATOMS: atom_id res chain seq x y z
N MET A 1 -15.55 7.81 -9.97
CA MET A 1 -14.47 8.47 -9.20
C MET A 1 -14.61 9.99 -9.21
N ASN A 2 -13.80 10.72 -8.43
CA ASN A 2 -13.65 12.17 -8.56
C ASN A 2 -12.82 12.51 -9.81
N GLY A 3 -13.09 13.65 -10.41
CA GLY A 3 -12.44 14.05 -11.65
C GLY A 3 -12.63 15.51 -12.03
N TYR A 4 -12.11 15.85 -13.20
CA TYR A 4 -12.21 17.19 -13.75
C TYR A 4 -12.85 17.15 -15.14
N GLN A 5 -13.64 18.17 -15.45
CA GLN A 5 -13.94 18.54 -16.83
C GLN A 5 -12.94 19.61 -17.27
N LEU A 6 -12.12 19.27 -18.25
CA LEU A 6 -11.16 20.19 -18.84
C LEU A 6 -11.60 20.59 -20.25
N ARG A 7 -11.27 21.82 -20.63
CA ARG A 7 -11.32 22.29 -22.01
C ARG A 7 -9.92 22.68 -22.44
N ILE A 8 -9.47 22.12 -23.55
CA ILE A 8 -8.12 22.34 -24.11
C ILE A 8 -8.29 23.05 -25.44
N ASP A 9 -7.85 24.31 -25.53
CA ASP A 9 -7.93 25.14 -26.72
C ASP A 9 -6.53 25.31 -27.34
N VAL A 10 -6.43 25.21 -28.68
CA VAL A 10 -5.20 25.50 -29.42
C VAL A 10 -5.15 26.99 -29.72
N GLU A 11 -4.08 27.66 -29.29
CA GLU A 11 -3.90 29.11 -29.48
C GLU A 11 -3.47 29.45 -30.91
N GLY A 12 -3.81 30.66 -31.36
CA GLY A 12 -3.41 31.17 -32.69
C GLY A 12 -4.21 30.63 -33.88
N CYS A 13 -5.20 29.77 -33.63
CA CYS A 13 -6.09 29.24 -34.66
C CYS A 13 -7.08 30.28 -35.22
N ALA A 14 -7.18 30.39 -36.55
CA ALA A 14 -8.19 31.24 -37.22
C ALA A 14 -9.62 30.67 -37.07
N ASP A 15 -9.76 29.35 -37.27
CA ASP A 15 -10.96 28.59 -36.91
C ASP A 15 -10.68 27.82 -35.61
N PRO A 16 -11.57 27.83 -34.62
CA PRO A 16 -11.28 27.29 -33.29
C PRO A 16 -11.04 25.78 -33.32
N ILE A 17 -9.94 25.33 -32.71
CA ILE A 17 -9.63 23.93 -32.47
C ILE A 17 -9.57 23.71 -30.96
N TRP A 18 -10.43 22.83 -30.44
CA TRP A 18 -10.46 22.51 -29.01
C TRP A 18 -11.05 21.12 -28.75
N ARG A 19 -10.76 20.59 -27.57
CA ARG A 19 -11.31 19.34 -27.02
C ARG A 19 -11.83 19.59 -25.61
N ARG A 20 -13.00 19.05 -25.28
CA ARG A 20 -13.55 19.02 -23.93
C ARG A 20 -13.59 17.59 -23.45
N ILE A 21 -12.94 17.37 -22.32
CA ILE A 21 -12.68 16.04 -21.78
C ILE A 21 -13.15 15.96 -20.33
N LYS A 22 -13.51 14.75 -19.91
CA LYS A 22 -13.63 14.37 -18.51
C LYS A 22 -12.49 13.44 -18.18
N ILE A 23 -11.81 13.67 -17.08
CA ILE A 23 -10.64 12.89 -16.66
C ILE A 23 -10.75 12.49 -15.19
N PRO A 24 -10.22 11.31 -14.81
CA PRO A 24 -9.99 10.98 -13.40
C PRO A 24 -9.07 12.01 -12.73
N ALA A 25 -9.32 12.35 -11.47
CA ALA A 25 -8.47 13.29 -10.72
C ALA A 25 -7.08 12.70 -10.39
N ILE A 26 -6.96 11.36 -10.42
CA ILE A 26 -5.75 10.62 -10.03
C ILE A 26 -4.60 10.69 -11.06
N ILE A 27 -4.84 11.20 -12.28
CA ILE A 27 -3.81 11.29 -13.32
C ILE A 27 -2.66 12.24 -12.94
N SER A 28 -1.46 12.00 -13.45
CA SER A 28 -0.30 12.91 -13.37
C SER A 28 -0.28 13.97 -14.47
N PHE A 29 0.66 14.91 -14.42
CA PHE A 29 0.90 15.83 -15.54
C PHE A 29 1.48 15.13 -16.77
N GLU A 30 2.27 14.07 -16.60
CA GLU A 30 2.74 13.20 -17.70
C GLU A 30 1.56 12.50 -18.38
N ASP A 31 0.63 11.93 -17.61
CA ASP A 31 -0.59 11.32 -18.17
C ASP A 31 -1.44 12.35 -18.93
N LEU A 32 -1.54 13.58 -18.39
CA LEU A 32 -2.22 14.68 -19.07
C LEU A 32 -1.51 15.06 -20.37
N HIS A 33 -0.18 15.00 -20.42
CA HIS A 33 0.58 15.19 -21.64
C HIS A 33 0.28 14.09 -22.68
N GLN A 34 0.37 12.81 -22.32
CA GLN A 34 0.04 11.69 -23.22
C GLN A 34 -1.41 11.75 -23.73
N LEU A 35 -2.32 12.20 -22.87
CA LEU A 35 -3.69 12.49 -23.25
C LEU A 35 -3.76 13.61 -24.30
N ILE A 36 -3.05 14.72 -24.12
CA ILE A 36 -2.98 15.80 -25.12
C ILE A 36 -2.39 15.30 -26.44
N GLN A 37 -1.35 14.46 -26.41
CA GLN A 37 -0.77 13.86 -27.61
C GLN A 37 -1.85 13.12 -28.42
N THR A 38 -2.59 12.25 -27.74
CA THR A 38 -3.69 11.47 -28.34
C THR A 38 -4.82 12.37 -28.87
N LEU A 39 -5.21 13.39 -28.09
CA LEU A 39 -6.34 14.27 -28.41
C LEU A 39 -6.16 15.12 -29.67
N PHE A 40 -4.91 15.46 -30.00
CA PHE A 40 -4.57 16.32 -31.13
C PHE A 40 -3.82 15.61 -32.25
N GLY A 41 -3.51 14.33 -32.08
CA GLY A 41 -2.84 13.50 -33.09
C GLY A 41 -1.35 13.78 -33.21
N PHE A 42 -0.70 14.12 -32.11
CA PHE A 42 0.74 14.29 -32.04
C PHE A 42 1.46 12.95 -31.81
N GLU A 43 2.77 12.92 -32.06
CA GLU A 43 3.60 11.69 -32.02
C GLU A 43 4.61 11.63 -30.86
N ASP A 44 4.56 12.59 -29.91
CA ASP A 44 5.43 12.66 -28.72
C ASP A 44 6.94 12.61 -29.03
N TYR A 45 7.39 13.39 -30.01
CA TYR A 45 8.80 13.46 -30.40
C TYR A 45 9.58 14.60 -29.73
N HIS A 46 8.88 15.55 -29.12
CA HIS A 46 9.47 16.82 -28.71
C HIS A 46 9.26 17.11 -27.24
N LEU A 47 10.10 18.01 -26.72
CA LEU A 47 9.98 18.50 -25.36
C LEU A 47 8.66 19.27 -25.16
N TYR A 48 8.19 19.26 -23.91
CA TYR A 48 6.99 19.96 -23.49
C TYR A 48 7.16 20.62 -22.12
N GLU A 49 6.26 21.52 -21.78
CA GLU A 49 6.14 22.05 -20.41
C GLU A 49 4.69 22.43 -20.08
N PHE A 50 4.34 22.36 -18.79
CA PHE A 50 3.18 23.03 -18.24
C PHE A 50 3.59 24.25 -17.40
N ARG A 51 2.78 25.30 -17.43
CA ARG A 51 2.91 26.45 -16.54
C ARG A 51 1.58 26.81 -15.91
N ILE A 52 1.55 26.94 -14.59
CA ILE A 52 0.41 27.43 -13.82
C ILE A 52 0.79 28.80 -13.24
N LYS A 53 0.48 29.86 -13.99
CA LYS A 53 0.95 31.23 -13.67
C LYS A 53 0.38 31.73 -12.34
N GLU A 54 -0.84 31.31 -12.02
CA GLU A 54 -1.57 31.64 -10.80
C GLU A 54 -0.86 31.14 -9.54
N LEU A 55 -0.13 30.02 -9.66
CA LEU A 55 0.64 29.41 -8.57
C LEU A 55 2.15 29.69 -8.68
N GLY A 56 2.62 30.23 -9.80
CA GLY A 56 4.06 30.39 -10.04
C GLY A 56 4.77 29.07 -10.27
N ILE A 57 4.07 28.06 -10.79
CA ILE A 57 4.58 26.70 -10.99
C ILE A 57 5.00 26.48 -12.44
N TRP A 58 6.11 25.78 -12.61
CA TRP A 58 6.62 25.26 -13.87
C TRP A 58 6.84 23.75 -13.75
N ILE A 59 6.29 23.00 -14.70
CA ILE A 59 6.40 21.53 -14.77
C ILE A 59 7.06 21.19 -16.12
N PRO A 60 8.38 20.99 -16.15
CA PRO A 60 9.08 20.60 -17.37
C PRO A 60 8.80 19.13 -17.71
N GLY A 61 8.66 18.81 -19.00
CA GLY A 61 8.57 17.44 -19.51
C GLY A 61 9.91 16.94 -20.08
N GLY A 62 10.23 15.66 -19.87
CA GLY A 62 11.44 15.01 -20.38
C GLY A 62 12.75 15.43 -19.70
N GLU A 63 13.91 15.00 -20.24
CA GLU A 63 15.25 15.41 -19.76
C GLU A 63 15.55 16.87 -20.11
N THR A 64 14.88 17.80 -19.44
CA THR A 64 15.11 19.25 -19.62
C THR A 64 16.30 19.69 -18.76
N ASP A 65 17.21 20.48 -19.34
CA ASP A 65 18.37 21.07 -18.64
C ASP A 65 17.91 22.21 -17.70
N ILE A 66 17.40 21.82 -16.52
CA ILE A 66 16.77 22.71 -15.53
C ILE A 66 17.76 23.78 -15.01
N GLU A 67 19.05 23.45 -14.89
CA GLU A 67 20.07 24.31 -14.26
C GLU A 67 20.28 25.67 -14.96
N ASN A 68 19.91 25.80 -16.24
CA ASN A 68 20.15 27.01 -17.04
C ASN A 68 18.92 27.94 -17.20
N GLN A 69 17.75 27.57 -16.67
CA GLN A 69 16.49 28.30 -16.88
C GLN A 69 15.87 28.88 -15.59
N ILE A 70 16.58 28.76 -14.46
CA ILE A 70 16.09 29.16 -13.14
C ILE A 70 15.92 30.68 -13.06
N ASN A 71 14.69 31.12 -12.77
CA ASN A 71 14.37 32.44 -12.24
C ASN A 71 13.96 32.23 -10.77
N ASP A 72 14.43 33.08 -9.84
CA ASP A 72 14.29 32.87 -8.38
C ASP A 72 12.84 32.81 -7.84
N ASP A 73 11.82 33.06 -8.68
CA ASP A 73 10.40 33.22 -8.30
C ASP A 73 9.47 32.09 -8.84
N VAL A 74 10.01 30.98 -9.34
CA VAL A 74 9.22 29.87 -9.92
C VAL A 74 9.49 28.55 -9.19
N GLU A 75 8.42 27.89 -8.76
CA GLU A 75 8.46 26.55 -8.18
C GLU A 75 8.49 25.50 -9.30
N ILE A 76 9.43 24.55 -9.20
CA ILE A 76 9.54 23.44 -10.15
C ILE A 76 8.84 22.23 -9.54
N VAL A 77 7.90 21.68 -10.29
CA VAL A 77 7.11 20.50 -9.91
C VAL A 77 7.44 19.38 -10.88
N ASP A 78 7.63 18.16 -10.37
CA ASP A 78 7.89 16.96 -11.17
C ASP A 78 6.64 16.62 -12.01
N ASN A 79 6.80 16.21 -13.27
CA ASN A 79 5.67 15.91 -14.15
C ASN A 79 4.93 14.62 -13.75
N LEU A 80 5.50 13.82 -12.86
CA LEU A 80 4.87 12.65 -12.25
C LEU A 80 3.88 13.02 -11.14
N GLU A 81 3.85 14.27 -10.70
CA GLU A 81 2.93 14.74 -9.66
C GLU A 81 1.47 14.73 -10.14
N ARG A 82 0.54 14.44 -9.22
CA ARG A 82 -0.89 14.32 -9.51
C ARG A 82 -1.52 15.67 -9.81
N ILE A 83 -2.37 15.74 -10.82
CA ILE A 83 -3.06 16.99 -11.15
C ILE A 83 -4.00 17.45 -10.02
N ALA A 84 -4.54 16.52 -9.23
CA ALA A 84 -5.51 16.83 -8.18
C ALA A 84 -4.96 17.77 -7.10
N ASP A 85 -3.66 17.74 -6.86
CA ASP A 85 -3.01 18.54 -5.82
C ASP A 85 -2.88 20.02 -6.23
N TYR A 86 -2.96 20.30 -7.54
CA TYR A 86 -2.71 21.62 -8.12
C TYR A 86 -3.95 22.23 -8.76
N LEU A 87 -4.84 21.42 -9.34
CA LEU A 87 -5.96 21.92 -10.12
C LEU A 87 -7.15 22.30 -9.24
N LYS A 88 -7.78 23.43 -9.59
CA LYS A 88 -9.05 23.88 -9.04
C LYS A 88 -9.91 24.44 -10.15
N LYS A 89 -11.22 24.40 -9.97
CA LYS A 89 -12.16 25.04 -10.89
C LYS A 89 -11.74 26.47 -11.25
N GLU A 90 -11.90 26.83 -12.52
CA GLU A 90 -11.55 28.13 -13.13
C GLU A 90 -10.06 28.39 -13.30
N MET A 91 -9.17 27.46 -12.90
CA MET A 91 -7.74 27.58 -13.18
C MET A 91 -7.42 27.37 -14.66
N VAL A 92 -6.31 27.97 -15.07
CA VAL A 92 -5.79 27.93 -16.43
C VAL A 92 -4.36 27.41 -16.40
N ILE A 93 -4.09 26.33 -17.13
CA ILE A 93 -2.75 25.77 -17.33
C ILE A 93 -2.32 26.05 -18.77
N TYR A 94 -1.10 26.53 -18.93
CA TYR A 94 -0.48 26.71 -20.25
C TYR A 94 0.33 25.46 -20.54
N TYR A 95 0.05 24.81 -21.67
CA TYR A 95 0.82 23.68 -22.17
C TYR A 95 1.54 24.10 -23.45
N HIS A 96 2.86 23.87 -23.49
CA HIS A 96 3.69 24.18 -24.64
C HIS A 96 4.37 22.90 -25.10
N TYR A 97 4.22 22.57 -26.38
CA TYR A 97 4.78 21.38 -27.01
C TYR A 97 5.56 21.75 -28.27
N ASP A 98 6.67 21.06 -28.51
CA ASP A 98 7.61 21.34 -29.59
C ASP A 98 8.08 22.80 -29.60
N PHE A 99 9.20 23.05 -28.92
CA PHE A 99 9.76 24.39 -28.82
C PHE A 99 10.29 24.94 -30.17
N GLY A 100 10.36 24.10 -31.21
CA GLY A 100 10.66 24.49 -32.58
C GLY A 100 9.43 25.04 -33.30
N ASP A 101 8.32 24.29 -33.27
CA ASP A 101 7.05 24.66 -33.93
C ASP A 101 6.12 25.55 -33.07
N ASP A 102 6.41 25.69 -31.77
CA ASP A 102 5.76 26.57 -30.80
C ASP A 102 4.25 26.30 -30.63
N TRP A 103 3.87 25.03 -30.41
CA TRP A 103 2.47 24.68 -30.17
C TRP A 103 2.05 25.11 -28.77
N GLN A 104 1.21 26.14 -28.70
CA GLN A 104 0.66 26.69 -27.45
C GLN A 104 -0.78 26.23 -27.26
N LEU A 105 -1.07 25.54 -26.16
CA LEU A 105 -2.41 25.09 -25.79
C LEU A 105 -2.80 25.65 -24.41
N LEU A 106 -4.07 26.02 -24.28
CA LEU A 106 -4.65 26.53 -23.06
C LEU A 106 -5.61 25.51 -22.47
N ILE A 107 -5.32 25.03 -21.26
CA ILE A 107 -6.14 24.07 -20.53
C ILE A 107 -6.92 24.83 -19.46
N THR A 108 -8.25 24.80 -19.55
CA THR A 108 -9.13 25.42 -18.56
C THR A 108 -9.86 24.36 -17.76
N VAL A 109 -9.78 24.45 -16.42
CA VAL A 109 -10.55 23.59 -15.51
C VAL A 109 -11.97 24.14 -15.42
N GLU A 110 -12.90 23.57 -16.18
CA GLU A 110 -14.28 24.07 -16.23
C GLU A 110 -15.08 23.66 -14.99
N GLN A 111 -14.92 22.41 -14.54
CA GLN A 111 -15.68 21.81 -13.44
C GLN A 111 -14.86 20.74 -12.71
N GLU A 112 -15.08 20.65 -11.39
CA GLU A 112 -14.79 19.47 -10.58
C GLU A 112 -16.03 18.57 -10.62
N LEU A 113 -15.84 17.26 -10.81
CA LEU A 113 -16.89 16.28 -11.03
C LEU A 113 -16.81 15.12 -10.04
N GLU A 114 -17.96 14.62 -9.63
CA GLU A 114 -18.12 13.33 -8.96
C GLU A 114 -18.68 12.30 -9.94
N GLY A 115 -18.28 11.04 -9.83
CA GLY A 115 -18.79 9.95 -10.66
C GLY A 115 -18.27 9.95 -12.11
N VAL A 116 -17.03 10.37 -12.34
CA VAL A 116 -16.37 10.18 -13.65
C VAL A 116 -15.98 8.72 -13.86
N GLU A 117 -15.90 8.32 -15.13
CA GLU A 117 -15.33 7.04 -15.58
C GLU A 117 -13.88 6.91 -15.15
N HIS A 118 -13.36 5.68 -15.19
CA HIS A 118 -11.96 5.41 -14.88
C HIS A 118 -10.99 5.65 -16.02
N TYR A 119 -11.45 6.18 -17.13
CA TYR A 119 -10.61 6.59 -18.24
C TYR A 119 -11.01 7.98 -18.72
N PRO A 120 -10.11 8.70 -19.40
CA PRO A 120 -10.45 9.95 -20.06
C PRO A 120 -11.56 9.76 -21.11
N VAL A 121 -12.50 10.70 -21.19
CA VAL A 121 -13.55 10.70 -22.21
C VAL A 121 -13.68 12.07 -22.83
N VAL A 122 -13.58 12.15 -24.15
CA VAL A 122 -13.94 13.34 -24.93
C VAL A 122 -15.46 13.43 -24.98
N VAL A 123 -15.99 14.52 -24.44
CA VAL A 123 -17.44 14.78 -24.41
C VAL A 123 -17.88 15.74 -25.51
N GLU A 124 -17.03 16.68 -25.90
CA GLU A 124 -17.27 17.61 -26.99
C GLU A 124 -15.96 18.03 -27.66
N PHE A 125 -16.00 18.43 -28.93
CA PHE A 125 -14.81 18.89 -29.66
C PHE A 125 -15.17 19.89 -30.77
N CYS A 126 -14.16 20.59 -31.27
CA CYS A 126 -14.25 21.39 -32.49
C CYS A 126 -12.90 21.38 -33.22
N GLY A 127 -12.94 21.37 -34.56
CA GLY A 127 -11.76 21.37 -35.40
C GLY A 127 -11.12 19.98 -35.59
N ASN A 128 -10.22 19.91 -36.57
CA ASN A 128 -9.47 18.72 -36.95
C ASN A 128 -8.28 18.45 -36.01
N ASN A 129 -7.57 17.35 -36.23
CA ASN A 129 -6.26 17.09 -35.62
C ASN A 129 -5.20 18.04 -36.17
N LEU A 130 -4.12 18.18 -35.40
CA LEU A 130 -2.93 18.94 -35.80
C LEU A 130 -2.02 18.06 -36.65
N ILE A 131 -0.99 18.67 -37.24
CA ILE A 131 0.01 17.96 -38.05
C ILE A 131 1.35 18.18 -37.37
N GLU A 132 1.94 17.10 -36.86
CA GLU A 132 3.30 17.07 -36.31
C GLU A 132 4.31 17.61 -37.34
N ASP A 133 5.36 18.29 -36.86
CA ASP A 133 6.49 18.78 -37.68
C ASP A 133 6.09 19.62 -38.91
N CYS A 134 4.95 20.30 -38.87
CA CYS A 134 4.46 21.05 -40.02
C CYS A 134 5.00 22.48 -40.11
N GLY A 135 5.73 22.96 -39.11
CA GLY A 135 6.27 24.32 -39.03
C GLY A 135 5.38 25.28 -38.23
N GLY A 136 4.64 24.76 -37.25
CA GLY A 136 3.78 25.53 -36.35
C GLY A 136 2.45 26.00 -36.93
N ILE A 137 1.71 26.77 -36.11
CA ILE A 137 0.30 27.09 -36.37
C ILE A 137 0.04 27.85 -37.68
N GLU A 138 0.89 28.82 -38.04
CA GLU A 138 0.74 29.58 -39.29
C GLU A 138 0.84 28.65 -40.51
N ARG A 139 1.80 27.73 -40.47
CA ARG A 139 2.06 26.81 -41.58
C ARG A 139 0.99 25.72 -41.67
N TYR A 140 0.52 25.21 -40.53
CA TYR A 140 -0.66 24.33 -40.47
C TYR A 140 -1.86 24.95 -41.17
N GLN A 141 -2.19 26.22 -40.86
CA GLN A 141 -3.32 26.92 -41.48
C GLN A 141 -3.17 27.04 -43.00
N GLU A 142 -1.96 27.35 -43.49
CA GLU A 142 -1.69 27.36 -44.93
C GLU A 142 -1.89 25.99 -45.58
N ILE A 143 -1.49 24.92 -44.89
CA ILE A 143 -1.59 23.54 -45.38
C ILE A 143 -3.06 23.12 -45.50
N ILE A 144 -3.87 23.30 -44.46
CA ILE A 144 -5.28 22.89 -44.47
C ILE A 144 -6.15 23.70 -45.45
N LEU A 145 -5.77 24.94 -45.75
CA LEU A 145 -6.45 25.75 -46.76
C LEU A 145 -6.07 25.38 -48.20
N SER A 146 -4.93 24.72 -48.39
CA SER A 146 -4.40 24.40 -49.73
C SER A 146 -4.55 22.94 -50.13
N ARG A 147 -4.90 22.05 -49.20
CA ARG A 147 -4.99 20.61 -49.41
C ARG A 147 -6.28 20.04 -48.80
N ASP A 148 -7.10 19.46 -49.66
CA ASP A 148 -8.33 18.76 -49.26
C ASP A 148 -8.11 17.24 -49.06
N ASP A 149 -6.89 16.74 -49.30
CA ASP A 149 -6.53 15.31 -49.27
C ASP A 149 -5.85 14.87 -47.95
N LEU A 150 -5.89 15.71 -46.92
CA LEU A 150 -5.27 15.45 -45.62
C LEU A 150 -6.16 14.54 -44.77
N ASP A 151 -5.55 13.53 -44.17
CA ASP A 151 -6.22 12.65 -43.22
C ASP A 151 -6.00 13.17 -41.79
N ILE A 152 -6.70 14.26 -41.48
CA ILE A 152 -6.58 14.97 -40.19
C ILE A 152 -7.94 15.11 -39.48
N ASN A 153 -8.96 14.40 -39.94
CA ASN A 153 -10.28 14.51 -39.33
C ASN A 153 -10.23 13.96 -37.90
N PHE A 154 -10.82 14.68 -36.95
CA PHE A 154 -10.99 14.16 -35.60
C PHE A 154 -12.14 13.17 -35.57
N ASP A 155 -11.84 11.91 -35.23
CA ASP A 155 -12.84 10.87 -35.02
C ASP A 155 -13.07 10.66 -33.52
N LEU A 156 -14.25 11.06 -33.04
CA LEU A 156 -14.60 10.97 -31.63
C LEU A 156 -14.69 9.52 -31.13
N GLU A 157 -15.16 8.60 -31.97
CA GLU A 157 -15.36 7.20 -31.60
C GLU A 157 -14.02 6.47 -31.52
N ASP A 158 -13.15 6.70 -32.50
CA ASP A 158 -11.79 6.14 -32.50
C ASP A 158 -10.98 6.70 -31.32
N ILE A 159 -11.04 8.01 -31.08
CA ILE A 159 -10.31 8.64 -29.96
C ILE A 159 -10.82 8.11 -28.63
N ASN A 160 -12.13 8.10 -28.37
CA ASN A 160 -12.65 7.56 -27.11
C ASN A 160 -12.36 6.06 -26.96
N SER A 161 -12.26 5.30 -28.05
CA SER A 161 -11.81 3.91 -28.02
C SER A 161 -10.35 3.81 -27.58
N CYS A 162 -9.46 4.66 -28.12
CA CYS A 162 -8.07 4.75 -27.66
C CYS A 162 -7.97 5.16 -26.19
N LEU A 163 -8.74 6.18 -25.76
CA LEU A 163 -8.72 6.67 -24.39
C LEU A 163 -9.27 5.65 -23.39
N SER A 164 -10.18 4.77 -23.79
CA SER A 164 -10.66 3.68 -22.93
C SER A 164 -9.57 2.68 -22.54
N LEU A 165 -8.46 2.64 -23.29
CA LEU A 165 -7.27 1.86 -22.95
C LEU A 165 -6.42 2.55 -21.89
N LEU A 166 -6.51 3.89 -21.76
CA LEU A 166 -5.79 4.73 -20.78
C LEU A 166 -6.51 4.81 -19.41
N GLY A 167 -7.17 3.73 -18.97
CA GLY A 167 -7.90 3.69 -17.70
C GLY A 167 -7.03 3.82 -16.45
N VAL A 168 -7.62 3.96 -15.26
CA VAL A 168 -6.91 4.02 -13.96
C VAL A 168 -6.00 2.81 -13.74
N ASP A 169 -6.33 1.69 -14.36
CA ASP A 169 -5.45 0.53 -14.44
C ASP A 169 -4.07 0.89 -15.03
N GLU A 170 -3.97 1.86 -15.95
CA GLU A 170 -2.72 2.37 -16.53
C GLU A 170 -2.05 3.51 -15.75
N ILE A 171 -2.79 4.34 -15.00
CA ILE A 171 -2.24 5.45 -14.21
C ILE A 171 -1.35 4.94 -13.07
N LEU A 172 -1.71 3.81 -12.47
CA LEU A 172 -0.84 3.07 -11.52
C LEU A 172 0.30 2.31 -12.23
N ASN A 173 0.20 2.09 -13.56
CA ASN A 173 1.15 1.29 -14.33
C ASN A 173 2.23 2.09 -15.07
N ASN A 174 2.10 3.40 -15.21
CA ASN A 174 3.07 4.22 -15.94
C ASN A 174 4.19 4.83 -15.07
N SER A 175 4.25 4.49 -13.78
CA SER A 175 5.41 4.86 -12.95
C SER A 175 6.67 4.18 -13.50
N PRO A 176 7.74 4.92 -13.86
CA PRO A 176 9.02 4.33 -14.29
C PRO A 176 9.57 3.34 -13.25
N LEU A 177 9.28 3.61 -11.97
CA LEU A 177 9.67 2.78 -10.85
C LEU A 177 8.97 1.42 -10.88
N LYS A 178 7.78 1.30 -11.46
CA LYS A 178 7.04 0.04 -11.53
C LYS A 178 7.87 -1.06 -12.22
N ASN A 179 8.44 -0.75 -13.38
CA ASN A 179 9.24 -1.74 -14.10
C ASN A 179 10.48 -2.13 -13.30
N GLU A 180 11.14 -1.16 -12.66
CA GLU A 180 12.29 -1.44 -11.79
C GLU A 180 11.91 -2.28 -10.56
N PHE A 181 10.74 -2.02 -9.98
CA PHE A 181 10.17 -2.82 -8.90
C PHE A 181 9.89 -4.24 -9.38
N ILE A 182 9.17 -4.44 -10.49
CA ILE A 182 8.90 -5.77 -11.05
C ILE A 182 10.21 -6.52 -11.30
N GLU A 183 11.18 -5.88 -11.95
CA GLU A 183 12.49 -6.47 -12.24
C GLU A 183 13.23 -6.89 -10.97
N ILE A 184 13.30 -6.02 -9.96
CA ILE A 184 14.03 -6.32 -8.72
C ILE A 184 13.34 -7.39 -7.89
N LEU A 185 12.00 -7.41 -7.90
CA LEU A 185 11.21 -8.34 -7.12
C LEU A 185 11.22 -9.75 -7.72
N GLU A 186 11.16 -9.87 -9.05
CA GLU A 186 11.42 -11.14 -9.74
C GLU A 186 12.85 -11.63 -9.51
N GLN A 187 13.83 -10.72 -9.56
CA GLN A 187 15.20 -11.05 -9.21
C GLN A 187 15.30 -11.57 -7.77
N LEU A 188 14.66 -10.91 -6.80
CA LEU A 188 14.67 -11.32 -5.40
C LEU A 188 14.00 -12.68 -5.20
N LYS A 189 12.86 -12.94 -5.84
CA LYS A 189 12.18 -14.25 -5.80
C LYS A 189 13.12 -15.37 -6.25
N GLU A 190 13.80 -15.18 -7.38
CA GLU A 190 14.78 -16.15 -7.89
C GLU A 190 16.02 -16.30 -7.00
N LEU A 191 16.41 -15.26 -6.27
CA LEU A 191 17.52 -15.32 -5.31
C LEU A 191 17.10 -16.04 -4.03
N VAL A 192 15.97 -15.67 -3.44
CA VAL A 192 15.41 -16.26 -2.23
C VAL A 192 15.17 -17.76 -2.41
N LYS A 193 14.58 -18.17 -3.55
CA LYS A 193 14.33 -19.58 -3.88
C LYS A 193 15.60 -20.44 -3.86
N LYS A 194 16.77 -19.86 -4.14
CA LYS A 194 18.07 -20.56 -4.15
C LYS A 194 18.72 -20.70 -2.77
N ARG A 195 18.26 -19.95 -1.76
CA ARG A 195 18.92 -19.87 -0.44
C ARG A 195 18.65 -21.07 0.47
N GLU A 196 17.65 -21.90 0.16
CA GLU A 196 17.32 -23.16 0.86
C GLU A 196 17.36 -23.06 2.40
N PHE A 197 16.29 -22.55 3.02
CA PHE A 197 16.06 -22.51 4.46
C PHE A 197 14.73 -23.20 4.84
N THR A 198 14.54 -23.54 6.11
CA THR A 198 13.36 -24.31 6.58
C THR A 198 12.15 -23.43 6.80
N ASP A 199 12.26 -22.43 7.68
CA ASP A 199 11.12 -21.62 8.12
C ASP A 199 11.38 -20.14 7.80
N ASN A 200 12.46 -19.58 8.34
CA ASN A 200 12.86 -18.21 8.11
C ASN A 200 14.38 -18.05 7.96
N GLN A 201 14.81 -16.88 7.51
CA GLN A 201 16.21 -16.46 7.51
C GLN A 201 16.32 -14.96 7.79
N VAL A 202 17.20 -14.60 8.72
CA VAL A 202 17.45 -13.21 9.10
C VAL A 202 18.78 -12.73 8.54
N ILE A 203 18.76 -11.59 7.85
CA ILE A 203 19.91 -10.99 7.18
C ILE A 203 20.10 -9.56 7.67
N LYS A 204 21.29 -9.26 8.19
CA LYS A 204 21.74 -7.88 8.44
C LYS A 204 22.54 -7.41 7.23
N LEU A 205 22.00 -6.44 6.50
CA LEU A 205 22.69 -5.84 5.37
C LEU A 205 23.41 -4.57 5.84
N VAL A 206 24.73 -4.54 5.69
CA VAL A 206 25.57 -3.37 5.98
C VAL A 206 25.96 -2.73 4.66
N SER A 207 25.25 -1.66 4.28
CA SER A 207 25.55 -0.85 3.09
C SER A 207 25.60 0.65 3.41
N ASN A 208 25.02 1.51 2.55
CA ASN A 208 24.87 2.94 2.81
C ASN A 208 24.18 3.19 4.15
N GLN A 209 23.18 2.36 4.45
CA GLN A 209 22.58 2.21 5.76
C GLN A 209 22.60 0.74 6.19
N THR A 210 22.50 0.50 7.50
CA THR A 210 22.34 -0.86 8.04
C THR A 210 20.87 -1.18 8.13
N THR A 211 20.43 -2.24 7.47
CA THR A 211 19.04 -2.73 7.48
C THR A 211 19.00 -4.19 7.87
N TYR A 212 17.83 -4.63 8.32
CA TYR A 212 17.58 -6.00 8.74
C TYR A 212 16.43 -6.56 7.91
N TRP A 213 16.61 -7.77 7.40
CA TRP A 213 15.69 -8.41 6.47
C TRP A 213 15.34 -9.78 7.01
N VAL A 214 14.06 -10.08 7.12
CA VAL A 214 13.55 -11.40 7.47
C VAL A 214 12.90 -11.98 6.23
N ILE A 215 13.34 -13.18 5.84
CA ILE A 215 12.71 -13.93 4.76
C ILE A 215 11.94 -15.08 5.41
N LEU A 216 10.62 -15.10 5.28
CA LEU A 216 9.73 -16.16 5.73
C LEU A 216 9.34 -17.03 4.55
N LYS A 217 9.28 -18.35 4.75
CA LYS A 217 8.76 -19.30 3.77
C LYS A 217 7.31 -19.63 4.13
N THR A 218 6.40 -19.43 3.18
CA THR A 218 4.97 -19.76 3.34
C THR A 218 4.58 -20.89 2.39
N LEU A 219 3.33 -21.37 2.49
CA LEU A 219 2.77 -22.33 1.53
C LEU A 219 2.65 -21.75 0.12
N GLU A 220 2.42 -20.44 0.02
CA GLU A 220 2.15 -19.73 -1.24
C GLU A 220 3.37 -19.05 -1.85
N GLY A 221 4.52 -19.06 -1.17
CA GLY A 221 5.76 -18.46 -1.65
C GLY A 221 6.65 -17.98 -0.51
N TYR A 222 7.02 -16.70 -0.54
CA TYR A 222 7.88 -16.09 0.47
C TYR A 222 7.35 -14.73 0.90
N VAL A 223 7.60 -14.37 2.15
CA VAL A 223 7.38 -13.02 2.68
C VAL A 223 8.74 -12.44 3.04
N ILE A 224 9.03 -11.22 2.62
CA ILE A 224 10.21 -10.48 3.04
C ILE A 224 9.76 -9.31 3.89
N GLU A 225 10.30 -9.22 5.10
CA GLU A 225 10.10 -8.08 6.00
C GLU A 225 11.40 -7.28 6.10
N LEU A 226 11.33 -5.98 5.83
CA LEU A 226 12.43 -5.03 5.97
C LEU A 226 12.24 -4.20 7.23
N PHE A 227 13.26 -4.19 8.06
CA PHE A 227 13.39 -3.40 9.29
C PHE A 227 14.56 -2.44 9.15
N GLU A 228 14.31 -1.15 9.43
CA GLU A 228 15.35 -0.12 9.33
C GLU A 228 16.33 -0.18 10.50
N THR A 229 15.87 -0.61 11.68
CA THR A 229 16.74 -0.77 12.85
C THR A 229 16.65 -2.16 13.45
N TYR A 230 17.70 -2.49 14.21
CA TYR A 230 17.75 -3.73 14.98
C TYR A 230 16.66 -3.80 16.06
N ASN A 231 16.25 -2.65 16.58
CA ASN A 231 15.16 -2.59 17.55
C ASN A 231 13.82 -2.91 16.88
N ASP A 232 13.58 -2.41 15.68
CA ASP A 232 12.34 -2.74 14.94
C ASP A 232 12.29 -4.25 14.65
N LEU A 233 13.42 -4.87 14.31
CA LEU A 233 13.53 -6.33 14.13
C LEU A 233 13.20 -7.09 15.43
N LEU A 234 13.70 -6.62 16.58
CA LEU A 234 13.37 -7.23 17.87
C LEU A 234 11.87 -7.13 18.15
N GLU A 235 11.30 -5.95 17.96
CA GLU A 235 9.90 -5.63 18.24
C GLU A 235 8.95 -6.37 17.29
N GLY A 236 9.31 -6.50 16.02
CA GLY A 236 8.43 -7.07 15.00
C GLY A 236 8.67 -8.54 14.66
N PHE A 237 9.87 -9.10 14.83
CA PHE A 237 10.11 -10.51 14.47
C PHE A 237 10.42 -11.39 15.69
N TYR A 238 11.36 -10.99 16.54
CA TYR A 238 11.80 -11.84 17.65
C TYR A 238 10.85 -11.87 18.86
N ASN A 239 10.03 -10.84 19.03
CA ASN A 239 9.13 -10.72 20.18
C ASN A 239 7.67 -11.12 19.88
N LEU A 240 7.41 -11.66 18.68
CA LEU A 240 6.09 -12.16 18.27
C LEU A 240 6.07 -13.69 18.28
N ALA A 241 4.96 -14.29 18.75
CA ALA A 241 4.77 -15.73 18.66
C ALA A 241 4.41 -16.14 17.22
N ASN A 242 4.88 -17.33 16.82
CA ASN A 242 4.78 -17.86 15.46
C ASN A 242 3.33 -17.98 14.94
N GLU A 243 3.22 -17.79 13.61
CA GLU A 243 2.14 -18.22 12.68
C GLU A 243 1.04 -17.22 12.27
N GLY A 244 1.06 -15.95 12.72
CA GLY A 244 0.09 -14.92 12.27
C GLY A 244 0.74 -13.73 11.56
N ILE A 245 0.13 -13.22 10.48
CA ILE A 245 0.57 -12.02 9.72
C ILE A 245 0.15 -10.70 10.42
N ASN A 246 -0.59 -10.78 11.54
CA ASN A 246 -1.10 -9.60 12.24
C ASN A 246 -0.15 -9.10 13.33
N ASN A 247 0.89 -8.39 12.90
CA ASN A 247 1.96 -7.90 13.76
C ASN A 247 1.70 -6.46 14.21
N ALA A 248 0.90 -6.27 15.26
CA ALA A 248 0.35 -4.97 15.68
C ALA A 248 1.37 -3.87 16.07
N PHE A 249 2.68 -4.13 16.02
CA PHE A 249 3.73 -3.20 16.49
C PHE A 249 5.01 -3.20 15.64
N CYS A 250 4.97 -3.74 14.42
CA CYS A 250 6.14 -3.84 13.56
C CYS A 250 6.31 -2.58 12.71
N ASN A 251 7.34 -1.77 12.98
CA ASN A 251 7.81 -0.77 12.02
C ASN A 251 8.63 -1.48 10.94
N CYS A 252 7.94 -2.09 10.00
CA CYS A 252 8.56 -2.85 8.94
C CYS A 252 7.79 -2.70 7.62
N TRP A 253 8.51 -2.94 6.54
CA TRP A 253 7.94 -3.06 5.21
C TRP A 253 7.78 -4.53 4.87
N THR A 254 6.57 -4.97 4.58
CA THR A 254 6.27 -6.36 4.19
C THR A 254 6.11 -6.47 2.68
N ILE A 255 6.80 -7.43 2.09
CA ILE A 255 6.85 -7.69 0.65
C ILE A 255 6.45 -9.14 0.42
N LEU A 256 5.42 -9.36 -0.39
CA LEU A 256 4.87 -10.68 -0.68
C LEU A 256 5.40 -11.19 -2.01
N LEU A 257 6.14 -12.29 -2.00
CA LEU A 257 6.64 -12.96 -3.20
C LEU A 257 5.84 -14.26 -3.43
N SER A 258 4.65 -14.12 -4.03
CA SER A 258 3.76 -15.26 -4.33
C SER A 258 4.28 -16.11 -5.50
N GLU A 259 4.04 -17.42 -5.46
CA GLU A 259 4.22 -18.37 -6.58
C GLU A 259 2.96 -18.51 -7.46
N GLN A 260 1.80 -17.96 -7.06
CA GLN A 260 0.54 -17.99 -7.81
C GLN A 260 0.18 -16.61 -8.42
N GLU A 261 -0.39 -16.62 -9.64
CA GLU A 261 -1.04 -15.46 -10.26
C GLU A 261 -2.42 -15.25 -9.61
N LEU A 262 -2.77 -14.02 -9.18
CA LEU A 262 -4.13 -13.71 -8.69
C LEU A 262 -5.07 -13.31 -9.83
N ASP A 263 -6.34 -13.67 -9.70
CA ASP A 263 -7.41 -13.22 -10.59
C ASP A 263 -7.80 -11.76 -10.31
N PHE A 264 -7.94 -10.97 -11.37
CA PHE A 264 -8.11 -9.52 -11.32
C PHE A 264 -9.53 -9.08 -10.95
N ASP A 265 -10.53 -9.92 -11.20
CA ASP A 265 -11.95 -9.54 -11.01
C ASP A 265 -12.36 -9.48 -9.53
N VAL A 266 -11.48 -9.90 -8.60
CA VAL A 266 -11.76 -10.04 -7.15
C VAL A 266 -11.18 -8.88 -6.30
N ALA A 267 -10.38 -7.99 -6.89
CA ALA A 267 -9.57 -6.98 -6.17
C ALA A 267 -10.20 -5.57 -6.06
N LEU A 268 -11.45 -5.40 -6.47
CA LEU A 268 -12.18 -4.12 -6.43
C LEU A 268 -13.35 -4.22 -5.45
N ASP A 269 -13.48 -3.23 -4.57
CA ASP A 269 -14.69 -3.08 -3.75
C ASP A 269 -15.87 -2.45 -4.53
N GLU A 270 -17.03 -2.38 -3.89
CA GLU A 270 -18.27 -1.86 -4.48
C GLU A 270 -18.18 -0.37 -4.91
N ASP A 271 -17.19 0.37 -4.41
CA ASP A 271 -16.92 1.78 -4.70
C ASP A 271 -15.77 1.98 -5.71
N ASN A 272 -15.22 0.89 -6.28
CA ASN A 272 -14.05 0.84 -7.16
C ASN A 272 -12.75 1.33 -6.50
N TYR A 273 -12.62 1.16 -5.18
CA TYR A 273 -11.32 1.18 -4.53
C TYR A 273 -10.68 -0.19 -4.60
N LEU A 274 -9.35 -0.19 -4.76
CA LEU A 274 -8.55 -1.42 -4.77
C LEU A 274 -8.43 -1.92 -3.33
N ALA A 275 -9.27 -2.87 -2.92
CA ALA A 275 -8.98 -3.73 -1.78
C ALA A 275 -7.87 -4.70 -2.26
N ALA A 276 -6.62 -4.30 -2.06
CA ALA A 276 -5.36 -4.87 -2.56
C ALA A 276 -5.41 -6.25 -3.25
N PHE A 277 -4.81 -6.35 -4.44
CA PHE A 277 -3.74 -7.29 -4.87
C PHE A 277 -3.82 -7.54 -6.39
N ARG A 278 -3.17 -6.68 -7.18
CA ARG A 278 -2.71 -7.09 -8.52
C ARG A 278 -1.39 -7.85 -8.34
N ASN A 279 -1.46 -9.17 -8.28
CA ASN A 279 -0.30 -10.03 -8.02
C ASN A 279 0.35 -10.45 -9.35
N GLU A 280 1.32 -9.66 -9.80
CA GLU A 280 2.51 -10.21 -10.45
C GLU A 280 3.57 -10.41 -9.36
N ALA A 281 4.47 -11.39 -9.53
CA ALA A 281 5.39 -11.79 -8.48
C ALA A 281 6.14 -10.60 -7.86
N GLY A 282 5.76 -10.26 -6.63
CA GLY A 282 6.43 -9.31 -5.76
C GLY A 282 5.90 -7.88 -5.71
N TYR A 283 4.75 -7.55 -6.29
CA TYR A 283 4.20 -6.19 -6.24
C TYR A 283 4.03 -5.63 -4.80
N ILE A 284 4.43 -4.37 -4.57
CA ILE A 284 4.24 -3.64 -3.29
C ILE A 284 3.19 -2.52 -3.51
N PRO A 285 1.90 -2.75 -3.17
CA PRO A 285 0.80 -1.91 -3.64
C PRO A 285 0.80 -0.46 -3.13
N CYS A 286 1.32 -0.21 -1.93
CA CYS A 286 1.19 1.09 -1.26
C CYS A 286 2.39 2.03 -1.47
N LEU A 287 3.44 1.56 -2.15
CA LEU A 287 4.73 2.25 -2.20
C LEU A 287 4.93 3.14 -3.43
N LEU A 288 4.18 2.95 -4.51
CA LEU A 288 4.38 3.72 -5.75
C LEU A 288 3.86 5.16 -5.68
N GLU A 289 3.06 5.50 -4.67
CA GLU A 289 2.38 6.80 -4.54
C GLU A 289 3.02 7.75 -3.52
N VAL A 290 4.18 7.39 -2.96
CA VAL A 290 4.81 8.08 -1.82
C VAL A 290 6.29 8.37 -2.10
N GLU A 291 6.83 9.48 -1.57
CA GLU A 291 8.24 9.89 -1.75
C GLU A 291 9.24 8.77 -1.41
N GLU A 292 8.83 7.88 -0.51
CA GLU A 292 9.55 6.70 -0.02
C GLU A 292 9.76 5.60 -1.08
N ALA A 293 9.02 5.59 -2.19
CA ALA A 293 9.11 4.59 -3.25
C ALA A 293 10.55 4.35 -3.73
N ARG A 294 11.26 5.45 -4.01
CA ARG A 294 12.64 5.42 -4.52
C ARG A 294 13.61 4.87 -3.46
N VAL A 295 13.37 5.19 -2.19
CA VAL A 295 14.20 4.71 -1.07
C VAL A 295 14.07 3.20 -0.93
N ILE A 296 12.84 2.68 -0.97
CA ILE A 296 12.59 1.24 -0.89
C ILE A 296 13.14 0.51 -2.10
N LEU A 297 12.98 1.06 -3.31
CA LEU A 297 13.55 0.46 -4.52
C LEU A 297 15.09 0.31 -4.42
N GLU A 298 15.78 1.35 -3.92
CA GLU A 298 17.23 1.28 -3.71
C GLU A 298 17.59 0.27 -2.61
N LEU A 299 16.82 0.20 -1.52
CA LEU A 299 17.02 -0.83 -0.49
C LEU A 299 16.84 -2.26 -1.04
N LEU A 300 15.85 -2.49 -1.90
CA LEU A 300 15.66 -3.79 -2.58
C LEU A 300 16.83 -4.12 -3.49
N LYS A 301 17.36 -3.14 -4.22
CA LYS A 301 18.56 -3.32 -5.06
C LYS A 301 19.79 -3.65 -4.22
N GLU A 302 20.03 -2.93 -3.13
CA GLU A 302 21.12 -3.22 -2.19
C GLU A 302 20.98 -4.63 -1.60
N PHE A 303 19.77 -5.01 -1.19
CA PHE A 303 19.49 -6.34 -0.65
C PHE A 303 19.72 -7.44 -1.68
N ALA A 304 19.17 -7.30 -2.89
CA ALA A 304 19.39 -8.24 -3.99
C ALA A 304 20.89 -8.39 -4.30
N ASN A 305 21.65 -7.29 -4.33
CA ASN A 305 23.09 -7.32 -4.54
C ASN A 305 23.83 -8.04 -3.41
N GLY A 306 23.40 -7.85 -2.16
CA GLY A 306 23.95 -8.53 -0.99
C GLY A 306 23.73 -10.03 -1.05
N ILE A 307 22.48 -10.48 -1.26
CA ILE A 307 22.14 -11.90 -1.20
C ILE A 307 22.56 -12.68 -2.45
N LYS A 308 22.82 -12.01 -3.58
CA LYS A 308 23.15 -12.63 -4.87
C LYS A 308 24.44 -13.44 -4.85
N GLU A 309 25.48 -12.93 -4.17
CA GLU A 309 26.80 -13.57 -4.10
C GLU A 309 27.00 -14.32 -2.77
N ASP A 310 26.13 -14.09 -1.78
CA ASP A 310 26.19 -14.76 -0.48
C ASP A 310 25.79 -16.24 -0.57
N GLN A 311 26.58 -17.10 0.07
CA GLN A 311 26.38 -18.56 0.10
C GLN A 311 26.19 -19.11 1.51
N ASN A 312 26.05 -18.23 2.51
CA ASN A 312 25.86 -18.63 3.88
C ASN A 312 24.48 -19.26 4.08
N ARG A 313 24.42 -20.26 4.96
CA ARG A 313 23.19 -20.88 5.44
C ARG A 313 23.18 -20.75 6.94
N SER A 314 22.13 -20.16 7.47
CA SER A 314 21.94 -19.90 8.90
C SER A 314 20.86 -20.83 9.46
N GLU A 315 20.99 -21.19 10.73
CA GLU A 315 19.90 -21.75 11.52
C GLU A 315 18.92 -20.63 11.96
N SER A 316 17.79 -20.99 12.60
CA SER A 316 16.72 -20.04 12.95
C SER A 316 17.14 -18.95 13.95
N ASP A 317 18.22 -19.15 14.70
CA ASP A 317 18.78 -18.24 15.72
C ASP A 317 20.05 -17.50 15.25
N GLU A 318 20.40 -17.63 13.98
CA GLU A 318 21.60 -17.04 13.39
C GLU A 318 21.25 -15.89 12.43
N ILE A 319 22.00 -14.79 12.52
CA ILE A 319 21.90 -13.68 11.57
C ILE A 319 23.06 -13.76 10.57
N ILE A 320 22.75 -13.69 9.28
CA ILE A 320 23.75 -13.52 8.23
C ILE A 320 24.03 -12.03 8.06
N GLU A 321 25.25 -11.61 8.37
CA GLU A 321 25.70 -10.25 8.11
C GLU A 321 26.34 -10.18 6.72
N ILE A 322 25.82 -9.30 5.85
CA ILE A 322 26.30 -9.10 4.48
C ILE A 322 26.80 -7.67 4.31
N TYR A 323 28.01 -7.51 3.78
CA TYR A 323 28.63 -6.21 3.52
C TYR A 323 28.57 -5.85 2.04
N VAL A 324 27.97 -4.70 1.73
CA VAL A 324 27.85 -4.15 0.37
C VAL A 324 28.43 -2.73 0.35
N GLU A 325 29.41 -2.48 -0.50
CA GLU A 325 29.98 -1.13 -0.70
C GLU A 325 30.00 -0.79 -2.19
N ASP A 326 29.55 0.42 -2.53
CA ASP A 326 29.30 0.91 -3.89
C ASP A 326 28.41 -0.05 -4.72
N GLY A 327 27.33 -0.58 -4.09
CA GLY A 327 26.39 -1.51 -4.71
C GLY A 327 26.99 -2.90 -5.01
N LYS A 328 28.15 -3.24 -4.44
CA LYS A 328 28.83 -4.53 -4.68
C LYS A 328 29.04 -5.30 -3.38
N PHE A 329 28.64 -6.57 -3.39
CA PHE A 329 28.98 -7.53 -2.35
C PHE A 329 30.49 -7.56 -2.08
N LYS A 330 30.88 -7.59 -0.81
CA LYS A 330 32.28 -7.67 -0.36
C LYS A 330 32.56 -8.98 0.37
N GLU A 331 31.81 -9.22 1.43
CA GLU A 331 31.93 -10.39 2.29
C GLU A 331 30.65 -10.59 3.09
N SER A 332 30.53 -11.76 3.71
CA SER A 332 29.46 -12.07 4.63
C SER A 332 29.94 -13.00 5.73
N ALA A 333 29.24 -12.97 6.86
CA ALA A 333 29.53 -13.78 8.03
C ALA A 333 28.23 -14.21 8.72
N ILE A 334 28.32 -15.28 9.51
CA ILE A 334 27.21 -15.77 10.34
C ILE A 334 27.58 -15.52 11.79
N PHE A 335 26.65 -14.96 12.56
CA PHE A 335 26.80 -14.83 14.00
C PHE A 335 25.55 -15.32 14.72
N VAL A 336 25.77 -16.06 15.80
CA VAL A 336 24.71 -16.40 16.75
C VAL A 336 24.26 -15.11 17.39
N HIS A 337 22.97 -14.88 17.30
CA HIS A 337 22.37 -13.66 17.77
C HIS A 337 21.68 -13.91 19.12
N GLU A 338 22.10 -13.19 20.17
CA GLU A 338 21.40 -13.18 21.46
C GLU A 338 20.60 -11.89 21.58
N PRO A 339 19.29 -11.90 21.26
CA PRO A 339 18.46 -10.71 21.38
C PRO A 339 18.47 -10.20 22.82
N GLN A 340 18.88 -8.95 23.02
CA GLN A 340 18.84 -8.29 24.33
C GLN A 340 17.69 -7.29 24.35
N ILE A 341 16.67 -7.61 25.13
CA ILE A 341 15.48 -6.76 25.29
C ILE A 341 15.80 -5.63 26.28
N ASP A 342 15.67 -4.38 25.84
CA ASP A 342 15.68 -3.23 26.75
C ASP A 342 14.29 -3.00 27.33
N LEU A 343 14.00 -3.69 28.43
CA LEU A 343 12.73 -3.56 29.16
C LEU A 343 12.41 -2.11 29.58
N ASN A 344 13.41 -1.24 29.73
CA ASN A 344 13.17 0.15 30.14
C ASN A 344 12.44 0.96 29.07
N ARG A 345 12.47 0.54 27.80
CA ARG A 345 11.76 1.24 26.72
C ARG A 345 10.24 1.09 26.82
N TYR A 346 9.77 0.00 27.45
CA TYR A 346 8.35 -0.27 27.69
C TYR A 346 7.89 0.22 29.06
N ASP A 347 8.81 0.66 29.93
CA ASP A 347 8.46 1.24 31.22
C ASP A 347 8.19 2.74 31.07
N PHE A 348 6.95 3.08 30.73
CA PHE A 348 6.45 4.47 30.78
C PHE A 348 5.96 4.87 32.19
N GLY A 349 6.17 4.03 33.21
CA GLY A 349 5.87 4.34 34.62
C GLY A 349 4.39 4.51 34.96
N TYR A 350 3.48 4.16 34.05
CA TYR A 350 2.04 4.26 34.27
C TYR A 350 1.53 3.07 35.08
N LEU A 351 0.68 3.35 36.07
CA LEU A 351 0.09 2.37 36.98
C LEU A 351 -1.45 2.38 36.94
N GLY A 352 -2.03 3.12 35.99
CA GLY A 352 -3.45 3.31 35.81
C GLY A 352 -4.01 4.64 36.33
N GLU A 353 -5.18 5.03 35.83
CA GLU A 353 -5.93 6.20 36.32
C GLU A 353 -6.37 6.03 37.79
N HIS A 354 -6.57 4.78 38.20
CA HIS A 354 -7.09 4.39 39.51
C HIS A 354 -6.30 3.19 40.08
N GLU A 355 -6.28 3.04 41.40
CA GLU A 355 -5.68 1.87 42.04
C GLU A 355 -6.66 0.67 42.04
N LEU A 356 -6.12 -0.54 42.16
CA LEU A 356 -6.91 -1.74 42.36
C LEU A 356 -7.63 -1.69 43.73
N GLU A 357 -8.96 -1.64 43.72
CA GLU A 357 -9.78 -1.50 44.92
C GLU A 357 -10.27 -2.85 45.47
N THR A 358 -10.40 -3.84 44.59
CA THR A 358 -10.93 -5.16 44.96
C THR A 358 -9.96 -5.95 45.84
N LYS A 359 -10.52 -6.81 46.70
CA LYS A 359 -9.77 -7.83 47.46
C LYS A 359 -10.13 -9.25 47.02
N ARG A 360 -11.00 -9.38 46.01
CA ARG A 360 -11.38 -10.67 45.44
C ARG A 360 -10.27 -11.12 44.52
N GLU A 361 -9.97 -12.41 44.55
CA GLU A 361 -9.08 -13.05 43.58
C GLU A 361 -9.96 -13.66 42.47
N ASN A 362 -9.47 -13.58 41.24
CA ASN A 362 -10.06 -14.19 40.05
C ASN A 362 -9.08 -15.25 39.51
N THR A 363 -9.58 -16.47 39.34
CA THR A 363 -8.80 -17.62 38.87
C THR A 363 -8.92 -17.87 37.36
N GLU A 364 -9.75 -17.08 36.68
CA GLU A 364 -9.96 -17.12 35.23
C GLU A 364 -8.66 -17.00 34.46
N ARG A 365 -8.66 -17.60 33.29
CA ARG A 365 -7.69 -17.29 32.24
C ARG A 365 -8.07 -15.92 31.68
N LEU A 366 -7.23 -14.91 31.95
CA LEU A 366 -7.44 -13.55 31.46
C LEU A 366 -6.47 -13.30 30.31
N CYS A 367 -6.98 -13.31 29.09
CA CYS A 367 -6.25 -13.05 27.86
C CYS A 367 -6.19 -11.54 27.59
N VAL A 368 -5.02 -11.06 27.17
CA VAL A 368 -4.78 -9.64 26.90
C VAL A 368 -4.10 -9.52 25.56
N ASP A 369 -4.65 -8.69 24.67
CA ASP A 369 -4.07 -8.44 23.36
C ASP A 369 -4.41 -7.02 22.84
N VAL A 370 -3.80 -6.64 21.73
CA VAL A 370 -4.11 -5.43 20.98
C VAL A 370 -4.45 -5.81 19.56
N VAL A 371 -5.62 -5.38 19.09
CA VAL A 371 -6.13 -5.77 17.77
C VAL A 371 -6.42 -4.54 16.91
N CYS A 372 -6.08 -4.62 15.63
CA CYS A 372 -6.39 -3.61 14.63
C CYS A 372 -7.61 -4.06 13.82
N LEU A 373 -8.65 -3.24 13.72
CA LEU A 373 -9.87 -3.56 12.98
C LEU A 373 -10.22 -2.43 11.99
N PRO A 374 -10.74 -2.77 10.79
CA PRO A 374 -11.27 -1.79 9.86
C PRO A 374 -12.60 -1.21 10.38
N MET A 375 -12.84 0.07 10.08
CA MET A 375 -14.05 0.82 10.42
C MET A 375 -14.72 1.39 9.15
N THR A 376 -15.92 1.95 9.29
CA THR A 376 -16.73 2.54 8.20
C THR A 376 -16.06 3.65 7.38
N ASN A 377 -14.88 4.14 7.78
CA ASN A 377 -14.10 5.14 7.07
C ASN A 377 -12.67 4.67 6.73
N THR A 378 -12.30 3.42 7.03
CA THR A 378 -10.98 2.86 6.70
C THR A 378 -10.74 2.84 5.20
N ASP A 379 -11.78 2.67 4.40
CA ASP A 379 -11.82 2.86 2.94
C ASP A 379 -11.35 4.27 2.50
N LYS A 380 -11.58 5.28 3.33
CA LYS A 380 -11.24 6.70 3.05
C LYS A 380 -9.93 7.15 3.67
N THR A 381 -9.57 6.59 4.82
CA THR A 381 -8.38 7.02 5.57
C THR A 381 -7.20 6.07 5.37
N ASN A 382 -7.42 4.84 4.91
CA ASN A 382 -6.45 3.74 4.96
C ASN A 382 -5.91 3.47 6.38
N GLU A 383 -6.63 3.90 7.43
CA GLU A 383 -6.23 3.70 8.82
C GLU A 383 -7.09 2.61 9.47
N LEU A 384 -6.44 1.69 10.18
CA LEU A 384 -7.10 0.73 11.07
C LEU A 384 -7.23 1.32 12.47
N ASN A 385 -8.36 1.08 13.13
CA ASN A 385 -8.53 1.46 14.53
C ASN A 385 -7.89 0.40 15.42
N VAL A 386 -7.22 0.87 16.47
CA VAL A 386 -6.50 0.01 17.42
C VAL A 386 -7.33 -0.17 18.68
N TYR A 387 -7.44 -1.41 19.15
CA TYR A 387 -8.23 -1.78 20.31
C TYR A 387 -7.40 -2.58 21.31
N ALA A 388 -7.38 -2.14 22.56
CA ALA A 388 -6.90 -2.93 23.69
C ALA A 388 -8.00 -3.89 24.14
N VAL A 389 -7.75 -5.19 24.12
CA VAL A 389 -8.71 -6.25 24.41
C VAL A 389 -8.28 -7.00 25.66
N ILE A 390 -9.17 -7.08 26.64
CA ILE A 390 -9.04 -7.91 27.84
C ILE A 390 -10.20 -8.90 27.83
N ALA A 391 -9.93 -10.18 27.62
CA ALA A 391 -10.94 -11.22 27.51
C ALA A 391 -10.77 -12.28 28.61
N GLY A 392 -11.80 -12.51 29.40
CA GLY A 392 -11.83 -13.61 30.39
C GLY A 392 -13.05 -14.50 30.17
N GLU A 393 -13.11 -15.61 30.91
CA GLU A 393 -14.23 -16.57 30.79
C GLU A 393 -15.60 -15.97 31.14
N SER A 394 -15.64 -14.95 32.00
CA SER A 394 -16.88 -14.32 32.46
C SER A 394 -17.36 -13.18 31.58
N ASP A 395 -16.45 -12.38 31.04
CA ASP A 395 -16.75 -11.16 30.28
C ASP A 395 -15.49 -10.67 29.55
N TYR A 396 -15.61 -9.59 28.78
CA TYR A 396 -14.49 -8.89 28.17
C TYR A 396 -14.57 -7.37 28.38
N LEU A 397 -13.46 -6.69 28.12
CA LEU A 397 -13.40 -5.25 27.96
C LEU A 397 -12.61 -4.93 26.69
N ILE A 398 -13.15 -4.03 25.89
CA ILE A 398 -12.49 -3.49 24.71
C ILE A 398 -12.37 -1.99 24.89
N LYS A 399 -11.18 -1.45 24.70
CA LYS A 399 -10.91 -0.01 24.69
C LYS A 399 -10.31 0.40 23.36
N GLU A 400 -11.01 1.28 22.67
CA GLU A 400 -10.48 1.97 21.50
C GLU A 400 -9.30 2.86 21.91
N VAL A 401 -8.25 2.85 21.09
CA VAL A 401 -7.03 3.62 21.30
C VAL A 401 -6.95 4.72 20.23
N ASP A 402 -7.32 5.92 20.64
CA ASP A 402 -7.17 7.11 19.79
C ASP A 402 -5.68 7.48 19.65
N PHE A 403 -5.20 7.64 18.42
CA PHE A 403 -3.80 7.99 18.09
C PHE A 403 -2.78 7.00 18.68
N PRO A 404 -2.78 5.74 18.22
CA PRO A 404 -2.02 4.65 18.81
C PRO A 404 -0.51 4.97 18.87
N SER A 405 -0.01 5.14 20.08
CA SER A 405 1.41 5.10 20.40
C SER A 405 1.64 4.03 21.46
N LEU A 406 2.87 3.52 21.56
CA LEU A 406 3.24 2.50 22.55
C LEU A 406 2.76 2.88 23.97
N GLN A 407 2.91 4.15 24.34
CA GLN A 407 2.47 4.68 25.63
C GLN A 407 0.95 4.62 25.78
N ILE A 408 0.19 5.16 24.81
CA ILE A 408 -1.28 5.27 24.91
C ILE A 408 -1.93 3.89 24.93
N ILE A 409 -1.39 2.95 24.15
CA ILE A 409 -1.85 1.56 24.14
C ILE A 409 -1.58 0.89 25.48
N GLY A 410 -0.38 1.08 26.03
CA GLY A 410 -0.04 0.60 27.36
C GLY A 410 -0.94 1.17 28.46
N GLU A 411 -1.26 2.47 28.39
CA GLU A 411 -2.23 3.12 29.28
C GLU A 411 -3.62 2.46 29.15
N ALA A 412 -4.12 2.28 27.93
CA ALA A 412 -5.41 1.64 27.66
C ALA A 412 -5.49 0.21 28.20
N LEU A 413 -4.44 -0.60 28.00
CA LEU A 413 -4.35 -1.97 28.51
C LEU A 413 -4.34 -1.99 30.04
N ILE A 414 -3.52 -1.17 30.69
CA ILE A 414 -3.43 -1.10 32.16
C ILE A 414 -4.76 -0.64 32.76
N ASP A 415 -5.40 0.37 32.19
CA ASP A 415 -6.69 0.87 32.67
C ASP A 415 -7.81 -0.14 32.43
N GLY A 416 -7.79 -0.87 31.32
CA GLY A 416 -8.72 -1.95 31.04
C GLY A 416 -8.55 -3.12 32.01
N LEU A 417 -7.30 -3.50 32.31
CA LEU A 417 -6.99 -4.53 33.32
C LEU A 417 -7.47 -4.14 34.72
N LEU A 418 -7.28 -2.88 35.13
CA LEU A 418 -7.78 -2.37 36.40
C LEU A 418 -9.31 -2.38 36.47
N GLU A 419 -9.97 -1.97 35.39
CA GLU A 419 -11.43 -2.00 35.31
C GLU A 419 -11.96 -3.44 35.41
N TYR A 420 -11.38 -4.36 34.63
CA TYR A 420 -11.74 -5.78 34.66
C TYR A 420 -11.54 -6.36 36.06
N ALA A 421 -10.36 -6.11 36.64
CA ALA A 421 -10.00 -6.63 37.95
C ALA A 421 -10.92 -6.08 39.05
N ASN A 422 -11.28 -4.80 39.01
CA ASN A 422 -12.21 -4.21 39.97
C ASN A 422 -13.64 -4.78 39.84
N ARG A 423 -14.06 -5.17 38.64
CA ARG A 423 -15.38 -5.78 38.38
C ARG A 423 -15.43 -7.26 38.76
N TYR A 424 -14.41 -8.04 38.39
CA TYR A 424 -14.42 -9.50 38.45
C TYR A 424 -13.49 -10.10 39.52
N GLY A 425 -12.54 -9.32 40.04
CA GLY A 425 -11.52 -9.76 40.99
C GLY A 425 -10.12 -9.65 40.37
N LYS A 426 -9.11 -9.48 41.23
CA LYS A 426 -7.70 -9.44 40.83
C LYS A 426 -7.33 -10.74 40.11
N PRO A 427 -6.87 -10.72 38.85
CA PRO A 427 -6.46 -11.93 38.18
C PRO A 427 -5.25 -12.54 38.88
N GLN A 428 -5.24 -13.86 39.02
CA GLN A 428 -4.05 -14.58 39.48
C GLN A 428 -3.01 -14.75 38.38
N ARG A 429 -3.46 -14.76 37.12
CA ARG A 429 -2.62 -14.88 35.95
C ARG A 429 -3.15 -14.08 34.77
N ILE A 430 -2.23 -13.58 33.96
CA ILE A 430 -2.50 -12.99 32.65
C ILE A 430 -1.89 -13.89 31.57
N VAL A 431 -2.60 -14.05 30.45
CA VAL A 431 -2.14 -14.79 29.29
C VAL A 431 -2.02 -13.84 28.11
N VAL A 432 -0.90 -13.96 27.41
CA VAL A 432 -0.56 -13.16 26.23
C VAL A 432 0.00 -14.10 25.16
N ASN A 433 -0.20 -13.77 23.89
CA ASN A 433 0.44 -14.43 22.74
C ASN A 433 1.64 -13.61 22.20
N ASN A 434 1.92 -12.45 22.81
CA ASN A 434 2.84 -11.45 22.29
C ASN A 434 3.65 -10.81 23.43
N LEU A 435 4.99 -10.87 23.36
CA LEU A 435 5.85 -10.28 24.37
C LEU A 435 5.76 -8.75 24.41
N ASN A 436 5.42 -8.08 23.31
CA ASN A 436 5.22 -6.64 23.32
C ASN A 436 4.04 -6.28 24.22
N VAL A 437 2.92 -7.02 24.12
CA VAL A 437 1.77 -6.84 25.01
C VAL A 437 2.14 -7.14 26.46
N LEU A 438 2.92 -8.20 26.70
CA LEU A 438 3.45 -8.50 28.03
C LEU A 438 4.22 -7.31 28.62
N PHE A 439 5.12 -6.71 27.84
CA PHE A 439 5.95 -5.60 28.30
C PHE A 439 5.10 -4.35 28.58
N LEU A 440 4.07 -4.08 27.78
CA LEU A 440 3.13 -2.98 28.00
C LEU A 440 2.36 -3.11 29.33
N VAL A 441 2.10 -4.33 29.80
CA VAL A 441 1.35 -4.57 31.05
C VAL A 441 2.24 -5.02 32.21
N LEU A 442 3.56 -5.06 32.03
CA LEU A 442 4.52 -5.58 33.00
C LEU A 442 4.48 -4.81 34.33
N ASN A 443 4.24 -3.50 34.27
CA ASN A 443 4.10 -2.65 35.46
C ASN A 443 2.90 -3.06 36.30
N PHE A 444 1.76 -3.35 35.67
CA PHE A 444 0.56 -3.84 36.36
C PHE A 444 0.80 -5.22 36.99
N ILE A 445 1.37 -6.15 36.22
CA ILE A 445 1.72 -7.50 36.69
C ILE A 445 2.64 -7.42 37.93
N SER A 446 3.69 -6.61 37.84
CA SER A 446 4.70 -6.45 38.89
C SER A 446 4.14 -5.77 40.14
N GLN A 447 3.29 -4.74 39.97
CA GLN A 447 2.70 -4.00 41.08
C GLN A 447 1.77 -4.88 41.93
N TYR A 448 1.02 -5.77 41.30
CA TYR A 448 -0.04 -6.54 41.95
C TYR A 448 0.28 -8.02 42.19
N ASP A 449 1.52 -8.45 41.93
CA ASP A 449 2.04 -9.81 42.14
C ASP A 449 1.14 -10.83 41.42
N ILE A 450 1.04 -10.68 40.09
CA ILE A 450 0.22 -11.49 39.18
C ILE A 450 1.17 -12.39 38.38
N ASP A 451 0.81 -13.66 38.16
CA ASP A 451 1.59 -14.55 37.30
C ASP A 451 1.32 -14.26 35.81
N TYR A 452 2.21 -14.66 34.90
CA TYR A 452 1.94 -14.59 33.46
C TYR A 452 2.41 -15.83 32.71
N PHE A 453 1.78 -16.10 31.57
CA PHE A 453 2.14 -17.19 30.65
C PHE A 453 2.01 -16.71 29.21
N GLU A 454 2.92 -17.16 28.35
CA GLU A 454 2.69 -17.15 26.91
C GLU A 454 1.89 -18.38 26.50
N ASP A 455 0.81 -18.16 25.76
CA ASP A 455 -0.07 -19.22 25.25
C ASP A 455 -0.95 -18.67 24.11
N GLU A 456 -1.61 -19.56 23.35
CA GLU A 456 -2.55 -19.16 22.30
C GLU A 456 -3.82 -18.53 22.92
N ILE A 457 -4.23 -17.36 22.42
CA ILE A 457 -5.39 -16.61 22.94
C ILE A 457 -6.39 -16.18 21.86
N THR A 458 -6.20 -16.66 20.62
CA THR A 458 -6.96 -16.23 19.44
C THR A 458 -8.47 -16.38 19.65
N LEU A 459 -8.91 -17.52 20.18
CA LEU A 459 -10.33 -17.80 20.41
C LEU A 459 -10.99 -16.83 21.39
N GLU A 460 -10.30 -16.51 22.50
CA GLU A 460 -10.83 -15.58 23.51
C GLU A 460 -10.89 -14.14 22.97
N ILE A 461 -9.87 -13.72 22.22
CA ILE A 461 -9.79 -12.37 21.65
C ILE A 461 -10.80 -12.19 20.51
N GLU A 462 -10.85 -13.13 19.56
CA GLU A 462 -11.84 -13.10 18.47
C GLU A 462 -13.26 -13.18 19.00
N GLY A 463 -13.53 -14.04 19.99
CA GLY A 463 -14.84 -14.14 20.63
C GLY A 463 -15.28 -12.83 21.29
N ALA A 464 -14.36 -12.13 21.97
CA ALA A 464 -14.63 -10.82 22.55
C ALA A 464 -14.93 -9.76 21.49
N ILE A 465 -14.17 -9.74 20.39
CA ILE A 465 -14.39 -8.81 19.27
C ILE A 465 -15.73 -9.10 18.60
N MET A 466 -16.01 -10.36 18.30
CA MET A 466 -17.26 -10.75 17.65
C MET A 466 -18.47 -10.30 18.46
N ASP A 467 -18.49 -10.56 19.77
CA ASP A 467 -19.60 -10.14 20.63
C ASP A 467 -19.69 -8.60 20.76
N ALA A 468 -18.56 -7.91 20.90
CA ALA A 468 -18.53 -6.46 21.07
C ALA A 468 -19.05 -5.69 19.84
N PHE A 469 -18.71 -6.16 18.64
CA PHE A 469 -19.07 -5.53 17.38
C PHE A 469 -20.30 -6.16 16.72
N GLY A 470 -20.92 -7.16 17.36
CA GLY A 470 -22.10 -7.85 16.84
C GLY A 470 -21.83 -8.58 15.53
N LEU A 471 -20.60 -9.08 15.35
CA LEU A 471 -20.24 -9.93 14.23
C LEU A 471 -20.80 -11.33 14.50
N GLU A 472 -21.41 -11.95 13.49
CA GLU A 472 -21.99 -13.30 13.64
C GLU A 472 -20.91 -14.25 14.15
N THR A 473 -21.21 -14.99 15.21
CA THR A 473 -20.26 -15.97 15.76
C THR A 473 -19.93 -17.01 14.69
N ALA A 474 -18.73 -17.58 14.72
CA ALA A 474 -18.43 -18.75 13.88
C ALA A 474 -19.50 -19.84 14.06
N ASP A 475 -20.09 -19.99 15.26
CA ASP A 475 -21.21 -20.91 15.51
C ASP A 475 -22.53 -20.53 14.80
N GLU A 476 -22.80 -19.25 14.56
CA GLU A 476 -23.94 -18.79 13.75
C GLU A 476 -23.67 -18.96 12.25
N ALA A 477 -22.44 -18.69 11.79
CA ALA A 477 -21.98 -19.02 10.44
C ALA A 477 -21.95 -20.54 10.20
N PHE A 478 -21.60 -21.35 11.20
CA PHE A 478 -21.67 -22.81 11.14
C PHE A 478 -23.12 -23.32 11.18
N ASN A 479 -24.08 -22.57 11.74
CA ASN A 479 -25.51 -22.88 11.65
C ASN A 479 -26.13 -22.46 10.31
N ASP A 480 -25.35 -21.86 9.41
CA ASP A 480 -25.78 -21.63 8.04
C ASP A 480 -26.12 -22.99 7.36
N PRO A 481 -27.31 -23.12 6.73
CA PRO A 481 -27.73 -24.38 6.12
C PRO A 481 -26.77 -24.92 5.07
N PHE A 482 -26.05 -24.05 4.36
CA PHE A 482 -25.06 -24.43 3.36
C PHE A 482 -23.77 -24.91 4.04
N ILE A 483 -23.31 -24.26 5.11
CA ILE A 483 -22.14 -24.71 5.88
C ILE A 483 -22.43 -26.05 6.59
N GLN A 484 -23.63 -26.26 7.12
CA GLN A 484 -24.04 -27.56 7.70
C GLN A 484 -24.07 -28.68 6.64
N GLU A 485 -24.63 -28.40 5.46
CA GLU A 485 -24.66 -29.36 4.35
C GLU A 485 -23.24 -29.67 3.86
N LEU A 486 -22.34 -28.69 3.88
CA LEU A 486 -20.93 -28.87 3.56
C LEU A 486 -20.21 -29.73 4.60
N LEU A 487 -20.40 -29.47 5.89
CA LEU A 487 -19.79 -30.27 6.96
C LEU A 487 -20.25 -31.73 6.94
N GLU A 488 -21.54 -32.02 6.72
CA GLU A 488 -22.02 -33.39 6.52
C GLU A 488 -21.37 -34.08 5.31
N GLN A 489 -21.08 -33.30 4.28
CA GLN A 489 -20.44 -33.76 3.07
C GLN A 489 -18.93 -33.99 3.17
N LEU A 490 -18.30 -33.44 4.22
CA LEU A 490 -16.88 -33.53 4.54
C LEU A 490 -16.60 -34.54 5.67
N ASP A 491 -17.62 -34.94 6.44
CA ASP A 491 -17.49 -35.90 7.53
C ASP A 491 -16.94 -37.27 7.06
N GLY A 492 -15.86 -37.72 7.70
CA GLY A 492 -15.19 -39.00 7.40
C GLY A 492 -14.29 -39.02 6.16
N LYS A 493 -14.04 -37.86 5.52
CA LYS A 493 -13.12 -37.73 4.38
C LYS A 493 -11.66 -37.51 4.82
N SER A 494 -10.70 -37.84 3.96
CA SER A 494 -9.30 -37.47 4.17
C SER A 494 -9.03 -36.00 3.82
N GLU A 495 -7.97 -35.43 4.38
CA GLU A 495 -7.51 -34.04 4.12
C GLU A 495 -7.51 -33.68 2.63
N GLU A 496 -6.95 -34.55 1.78
CA GLU A 496 -6.88 -34.39 0.32
C GLU A 496 -8.27 -34.33 -0.35
N GLU A 497 -9.26 -35.05 0.19
CA GLU A 497 -10.65 -35.07 -0.33
C GLU A 497 -11.49 -33.90 0.19
N ILE A 498 -11.06 -33.27 1.29
CA ILE A 498 -11.65 -32.04 1.83
C ILE A 498 -11.17 -30.87 0.99
N GLU A 499 -9.87 -30.80 0.71
CA GLU A 499 -9.24 -29.77 -0.10
C GLU A 499 -9.80 -29.73 -1.54
N GLU A 500 -9.91 -30.89 -2.21
CA GLU A 500 -10.56 -30.97 -3.53
C GLU A 500 -11.99 -30.43 -3.53
N LYS A 501 -12.73 -30.66 -2.45
CA LYS A 501 -14.15 -30.33 -2.36
C LYS A 501 -14.38 -28.86 -2.00
N ILE A 502 -13.52 -28.28 -1.18
CA ILE A 502 -13.48 -26.83 -0.95
C ILE A 502 -13.14 -26.11 -2.26
N ASN A 503 -12.15 -26.60 -3.01
CA ASN A 503 -11.79 -26.05 -4.32
C ASN A 503 -12.93 -26.16 -5.34
N GLU A 504 -13.70 -27.26 -5.36
CA GLU A 504 -14.88 -27.41 -6.22
C GLU A 504 -16.02 -26.44 -5.86
N ILE A 505 -16.15 -26.09 -4.58
CA ILE A 505 -17.19 -25.15 -4.11
C ILE A 505 -16.80 -23.71 -4.41
N LEU A 506 -15.55 -23.34 -4.17
CA LEU A 506 -15.01 -22.02 -4.52
C LEU A 506 -15.15 -21.75 -6.01
N ALA A 507 -14.82 -22.73 -6.86
CA ALA A 507 -15.00 -22.65 -8.31
C ALA A 507 -16.48 -22.55 -8.77
N ASN A 508 -17.44 -22.96 -7.93
CA ASN A 508 -18.87 -22.84 -8.25
C ASN A 508 -19.49 -21.53 -7.71
N MET A 509 -18.91 -20.90 -6.69
CA MET A 509 -19.37 -19.62 -6.14
C MET A 509 -18.95 -18.41 -7.01
N GLU A 510 -17.88 -18.52 -7.81
CA GLU A 510 -17.52 -17.55 -8.87
C GLU A 510 -18.62 -17.29 -9.91
N LEU A 511 -19.65 -18.16 -9.99
CA LEU A 511 -20.79 -18.00 -10.91
C LEU A 511 -21.99 -17.27 -10.28
N LEU A 512 -21.91 -16.95 -9.00
CA LEU A 512 -22.96 -16.31 -8.20
C LEU A 512 -22.28 -15.30 -7.27
N ASN A 513 -21.74 -14.21 -7.83
CA ASN A 513 -21.23 -13.03 -7.10
C ASN A 513 -22.05 -12.70 -5.85
#